data_AF-A0A8T4MQJ3-F1
#
_entry.id   AF-A0A8T4MQJ3-F1
#
_cell.length_a   1.000
_cell.length_b   1.000
_cell.length_c   1.000
_cell.angle_alpha   90.00
_cell.angle_beta   90.00
_cell.angle_gamma   90.00
#
_symmetry.space_group_name_H-M   'P 1'
#
loop_
_entity.id
_entity.type
_entity.pdbx_description
1 polymer ?
#
loop_
_entity_poly.entity_id
_entity_poly.type
_entity_poly.pdbx_seq_one_letter_code
_entity_poly.pdbx_strand_id
1 'polypeptide(L)'
;MKFEDLVKIYEEKKKKCGIDAYKHISEVLKEAKIMHKKDWQKTPTANGDHEQSWRAFKGKNLEKLIVHIISDEVKALGLKIVDGNALERTKAENLPRELSQVKRNLLIDYGEFGSHLPDVDIIIYSPETSKVIAVLSSKVTLRERIAQTGYWKIKLSSDQATKHIKVYFVTPDEDGTLTIKTPAKKGRAIVEVDTDGSYVLSETKIEESEKVKMFDKFIEDLKVLINGRSK
;
A
#
# COMPACT_ATOMS: atom_id res chain seq x y z
N MET A 1 4.28 -22.32 -0.66
CA MET A 1 4.52 -21.30 0.38
C MET A 1 3.21 -20.62 0.68
N LYS A 2 2.89 -20.38 1.95
CA LYS A 2 1.73 -19.60 2.36
C LYS A 2 2.14 -18.23 2.88
N PHE A 3 1.17 -17.35 3.14
CA PHE A 3 1.46 -16.01 3.65
C PHE A 3 2.10 -16.07 5.06
N GLU A 4 1.71 -17.04 5.88
CA GLU A 4 2.23 -17.23 7.23
C GLU A 4 3.75 -17.51 7.22
N ASP A 5 4.25 -18.17 6.17
CA ASP A 5 5.69 -18.39 6.00
C ASP A 5 6.42 -17.06 5.72
N LEU A 6 5.79 -16.15 4.95
CA LEU A 6 6.35 -14.83 4.68
C LEU A 6 6.41 -13.98 5.95
N VAL A 7 5.35 -14.03 6.77
CA VAL A 7 5.31 -13.35 8.06
C VAL A 7 6.42 -13.88 8.98
N LYS A 8 6.65 -15.20 9.03
CA LYS A 8 7.74 -15.77 9.84
C LYS A 8 9.11 -15.23 9.42
N ILE A 9 9.40 -15.19 8.11
CA ILE A 9 10.66 -14.63 7.60
C ILE A 9 10.79 -13.16 8.02
N TYR A 10 9.72 -12.37 7.89
CA TYR A 10 9.72 -10.98 8.33
C TYR A 10 9.95 -10.84 9.84
N GLU A 11 9.28 -11.63 10.67
CA GLU A 11 9.44 -11.57 12.13
C GLU A 11 10.85 -11.99 12.58
N GLU A 12 11.49 -12.92 11.87
CA GLU A 12 12.90 -13.25 12.09
C GLU A 12 13.83 -12.08 11.76
N LYS A 13 13.56 -11.33 10.68
CA LYS A 13 14.26 -10.08 10.38
C LYS A 13 13.98 -9.02 11.43
N LYS A 14 12.73 -8.89 11.90
CA LYS A 14 12.33 -7.95 12.96
C LYS A 14 13.04 -8.21 14.29
N LYS A 15 13.24 -9.47 14.67
CA LYS A 15 14.05 -9.84 15.85
C LYS A 15 15.51 -9.40 15.74
N LYS A 16 16.08 -9.36 14.53
CA LYS A 16 17.48 -9.01 14.28
C LYS A 16 17.69 -7.50 14.12
N CYS A 17 16.78 -6.83 13.42
CA CYS A 17 16.93 -5.44 12.98
C CYS A 17 16.02 -4.45 13.75
N GLY A 18 15.14 -4.94 14.62
CA GLY A 18 14.24 -4.09 15.40
C GLY A 18 13.33 -3.24 14.52
N ILE A 19 13.31 -1.92 14.78
CA ILE A 19 12.49 -0.95 14.02
C ILE A 19 12.90 -0.85 12.55
N ASP A 20 14.12 -1.24 12.19
CA ASP A 20 14.65 -1.16 10.83
C ASP A 20 14.27 -2.37 9.96
N ALA A 21 13.50 -3.32 10.48
CA ALA A 21 13.07 -4.52 9.76
C ALA A 21 12.40 -4.23 8.41
N TYR A 22 11.68 -3.11 8.31
CA TYR A 22 11.00 -2.67 7.09
C TYR A 22 11.96 -2.41 5.93
N LYS A 23 13.25 -2.15 6.19
CA LYS A 23 14.26 -1.92 5.15
C LYS A 23 14.59 -3.21 4.38
N HIS A 24 14.42 -4.36 5.02
CA HIS A 24 14.82 -5.66 4.48
C HIS A 24 13.70 -6.39 3.72
N ILE A 25 12.62 -5.69 3.33
CA ILE A 25 11.48 -6.32 2.66
C ILE A 25 11.88 -6.99 1.34
N SER A 26 12.79 -6.40 0.57
CA SER A 26 13.33 -7.06 -0.63
C SER A 26 14.09 -8.35 -0.32
N GLU A 27 14.78 -8.44 0.82
CA GLU A 27 15.41 -9.69 1.26
C GLU A 27 14.39 -10.73 1.68
N VAL A 28 13.39 -10.34 2.47
CA VAL A 28 12.26 -11.19 2.86
C VAL A 28 11.60 -11.81 1.63
N LEU A 29 11.36 -11.00 0.58
CA LEU A 29 10.78 -11.47 -0.67
C LEU A 29 11.73 -12.38 -1.47
N LYS A 30 13.05 -12.16 -1.42
CA LYS A 30 14.04 -13.05 -2.06
C LYS A 30 14.08 -14.42 -1.37
N GLU A 31 14.11 -14.46 -0.04
CA GLU A 31 14.08 -15.69 0.75
C GLU A 31 12.76 -16.46 0.51
N ALA A 32 11.64 -15.74 0.51
CA ALA A 32 10.34 -16.28 0.16
C ALA A 32 10.29 -16.90 -1.24
N LYS A 33 10.95 -16.30 -2.24
CA LYS A 33 11.02 -16.83 -3.62
C LYS A 33 11.64 -18.22 -3.66
N ILE A 34 12.65 -18.49 -2.83
CA ILE A 34 13.32 -19.79 -2.76
C ILE A 34 12.34 -20.86 -2.23
N MET A 35 11.62 -20.56 -1.15
CA MET A 35 10.61 -21.45 -0.59
C MET A 35 9.44 -21.67 -1.57
N HIS A 36 8.96 -20.59 -2.18
CA HIS A 36 7.92 -20.64 -3.20
C HIS A 36 8.30 -21.56 -4.36
N LYS A 37 9.53 -21.46 -4.88
CA LYS A 37 10.03 -22.32 -5.97
C LYS A 37 10.04 -23.80 -5.58
N LYS A 38 10.49 -24.12 -4.36
CA LYS A 38 10.50 -25.51 -3.85
C LYS A 38 9.10 -26.12 -3.81
N ASP A 39 8.09 -25.36 -3.41
CA ASP A 39 6.71 -25.84 -3.38
C ASP A 39 6.08 -25.89 -4.78
N TRP A 40 6.34 -24.90 -5.62
CA TRP A 40 5.90 -24.90 -7.00
C TRP A 40 6.45 -26.09 -7.80
N GLN A 41 7.68 -26.54 -7.53
CA GLN A 41 8.23 -27.75 -8.15
C GLN A 41 7.47 -29.04 -7.80
N LYS A 42 6.79 -29.08 -6.65
CA LYS A 42 5.94 -30.23 -6.26
C LYS A 42 4.58 -30.20 -6.98
N THR A 43 4.10 -29.02 -7.35
CA THR A 43 2.81 -28.82 -8.01
C THR A 43 2.91 -27.62 -8.97
N PRO A 44 3.54 -27.82 -10.14
CA PRO A 44 3.80 -26.72 -11.07
C PRO A 44 2.50 -26.21 -11.69
N THR A 45 2.49 -24.95 -12.06
CA THR A 45 1.41 -24.36 -12.88
C THR A 45 1.34 -25.05 -14.24
N ALA A 46 0.15 -25.16 -14.82
CA ALA A 46 -0.08 -25.83 -16.11
C ALA A 46 0.86 -25.36 -17.23
N ASN A 47 1.21 -24.07 -17.26
CA ASN A 47 2.08 -23.47 -18.28
C ASN A 47 3.58 -23.58 -17.95
N GLY A 48 3.97 -24.18 -16.82
CA GLY A 48 5.38 -24.30 -16.41
C GLY A 48 6.08 -22.98 -16.04
N ASP A 49 5.36 -21.86 -15.94
CA ASP A 49 5.95 -20.54 -15.64
C ASP A 49 5.93 -20.20 -14.14
N HIS A 50 7.03 -20.52 -13.46
CA HIS A 50 7.24 -20.13 -12.06
C HIS A 50 7.29 -18.61 -11.86
N GLU A 51 7.82 -17.84 -12.82
CA GLU A 51 7.96 -16.39 -12.65
C GLU A 51 6.61 -15.69 -12.68
N GLN A 52 5.67 -16.16 -13.52
CA GLN A 52 4.29 -15.67 -13.50
C GLN A 52 3.62 -15.97 -12.16
N SER A 53 3.74 -17.21 -11.68
CA SER A 53 3.20 -17.62 -10.38
C SER A 53 3.79 -16.78 -9.23
N TRP A 54 5.11 -16.58 -9.26
CA TRP A 54 5.83 -15.77 -8.26
C TRP A 54 5.41 -14.30 -8.30
N ARG A 55 5.24 -13.69 -9.47
CA ARG A 55 4.81 -12.28 -9.59
C ARG A 55 3.44 -12.06 -8.92
N ALA A 56 2.49 -12.96 -9.15
CA ALA A 56 1.18 -12.90 -8.53
C ALA A 56 1.26 -13.08 -6.99
N PHE A 57 2.05 -14.05 -6.53
CA PHE A 57 2.28 -14.25 -5.08
C PHE A 57 2.96 -13.05 -4.43
N LYS A 58 4.00 -12.50 -5.06
CA LYS A 58 4.83 -11.39 -4.55
C LYS A 58 4.00 -10.13 -4.34
N GLY A 59 3.19 -9.74 -5.33
CA GLY A 59 2.36 -8.54 -5.26
C GLY A 59 1.34 -8.63 -4.11
N LYS A 60 0.49 -9.67 -4.16
CA LYS A 60 -0.57 -9.87 -3.16
C LYS A 60 -0.05 -9.98 -1.73
N ASN A 61 1.09 -10.63 -1.53
CA ASN A 61 1.63 -10.79 -0.18
C ASN A 61 2.46 -9.60 0.29
N LEU A 62 2.93 -8.71 -0.60
CA LEU A 62 3.48 -7.42 -0.20
C LEU A 62 2.39 -6.56 0.47
N GLU A 63 1.21 -6.49 -0.14
CA GLU A 63 0.04 -5.76 0.41
C GLU A 63 -0.27 -6.25 1.83
N LYS A 64 -0.44 -7.57 2.00
CA LYS A 64 -0.70 -8.18 3.31
C LYS A 64 0.43 -7.97 4.31
N LEU A 65 1.68 -8.01 3.86
CA LEU A 65 2.83 -7.78 4.72
C LEU A 65 2.87 -6.33 5.20
N ILE A 66 2.56 -5.35 4.35
CA ILE A 66 2.43 -3.95 4.77
C ILE A 66 1.34 -3.82 5.84
N VAL A 67 0.18 -4.43 5.64
CA VAL A 67 -0.90 -4.44 6.65
C VAL A 67 -0.39 -5.04 7.96
N HIS A 68 0.28 -6.19 7.93
CA HIS A 68 0.88 -6.82 9.11
C HIS A 68 1.83 -5.88 9.86
N ILE A 69 2.65 -5.12 9.12
CA ILE A 69 3.64 -4.21 9.68
C ILE A 69 3.01 -3.02 10.41
N ILE A 70 1.91 -2.47 9.90
CA ILE A 70 1.33 -1.21 10.41
C ILE A 70 0.11 -1.43 11.31
N SER A 71 -0.39 -2.67 11.43
CA SER A 71 -1.70 -2.93 12.05
C SER A 71 -1.78 -2.47 13.51
N ASP A 72 -0.76 -2.77 14.31
CA ASP A 72 -0.76 -2.45 15.74
C ASP A 72 -0.69 -0.95 15.97
N GLU A 73 0.16 -0.25 15.22
CA GLU A 73 0.32 1.20 15.28
C GLU A 73 -0.93 1.92 14.78
N VAL A 74 -1.51 1.51 13.65
CA VAL A 74 -2.75 2.10 13.14
C VAL A 74 -3.91 1.88 14.13
N LYS A 75 -4.00 0.70 14.74
CA LYS A 75 -4.98 0.41 15.78
C LYS A 75 -4.76 1.24 17.04
N ALA A 76 -3.52 1.47 17.45
CA ALA A 76 -3.17 2.33 18.58
C ALA A 76 -3.57 3.80 18.35
N LEU A 77 -3.68 4.23 17.09
CA LEU A 77 -4.23 5.53 16.71
C LEU A 77 -5.77 5.57 16.67
N GLY A 78 -6.45 4.49 17.07
CA GLY A 78 -7.91 4.39 17.03
C GLY A 78 -8.48 4.21 15.61
N LEU A 79 -7.64 3.85 14.64
CA LEU A 79 -8.04 3.65 13.25
C LEU A 79 -8.18 2.16 12.92
N LYS A 80 -8.85 1.86 11.80
CA LYS A 80 -8.96 0.52 11.24
C LYS A 80 -8.42 0.46 9.82
N ILE A 81 -8.02 -0.74 9.43
CA ILE A 81 -7.54 -1.06 8.08
C ILE A 81 -8.54 -2.01 7.42
N VAL A 82 -8.85 -1.78 6.15
CA VAL A 82 -9.59 -2.73 5.31
C VAL A 82 -8.88 -2.91 3.97
N ASP A 83 -8.92 -4.14 3.46
CA ASP A 83 -8.42 -4.52 2.14
C ASP A 83 -9.33 -3.92 1.05
N GLY A 84 -8.73 -3.16 0.13
CA GLY A 84 -9.49 -2.43 -0.89
C GLY A 84 -10.18 -3.36 -1.89
N ASN A 85 -9.50 -4.42 -2.32
CA ASN A 85 -10.06 -5.43 -3.22
C ASN A 85 -11.27 -6.15 -2.60
N ALA A 86 -11.19 -6.51 -1.31
CA ALA A 86 -12.26 -7.15 -0.57
C ALA A 86 -13.45 -6.20 -0.43
N LEU A 87 -13.21 -4.93 -0.07
CA LEU A 87 -14.26 -3.93 0.04
C LEU A 87 -14.95 -3.70 -1.32
N GLU A 88 -14.19 -3.61 -2.41
CA GLU A 88 -14.70 -3.41 -3.76
C GLU A 88 -15.60 -4.57 -4.21
N ARG A 89 -15.13 -5.81 -4.08
CA ARG A 89 -15.82 -7.01 -4.58
C ARG A 89 -17.02 -7.42 -3.75
N THR A 90 -17.08 -7.00 -2.49
CA THR A 90 -18.19 -7.36 -1.60
C THR A 90 -19.41 -6.49 -1.88
N LYS A 91 -20.56 -7.12 -2.16
CA LYS A 91 -21.84 -6.42 -2.34
C LYS A 91 -22.22 -5.68 -1.06
N ALA A 92 -22.83 -4.51 -1.20
CA ALA A 92 -23.18 -3.65 -0.07
C ALA A 92 -24.13 -4.34 0.94
N GLU A 93 -25.02 -5.22 0.47
CA GLU A 93 -25.93 -6.03 1.31
C GLU A 93 -25.21 -7.03 2.23
N ASN A 94 -23.98 -7.41 1.88
CA ASN A 94 -23.15 -8.36 2.63
C ASN A 94 -22.09 -7.66 3.49
N LEU A 95 -22.04 -6.32 3.45
CA LEU A 95 -21.14 -5.53 4.29
C LEU A 95 -21.85 -5.11 5.58
N PRO A 96 -21.16 -5.16 6.73
CA PRO A 96 -21.65 -4.47 7.92
C PRO A 96 -21.78 -2.97 7.61
N ARG A 97 -22.69 -2.29 8.30
CA ARG A 97 -23.01 -0.87 8.08
C ARG A 97 -21.76 0.02 8.03
N GLU A 98 -20.81 -0.20 8.94
CA GLU A 98 -19.52 0.49 9.00
C GLU A 98 -18.77 0.41 7.65
N LEU A 99 -18.51 -0.80 7.14
CA LEU A 99 -17.78 -0.98 5.88
C LEU A 99 -18.60 -0.54 4.66
N SER A 100 -19.93 -0.68 4.69
CA SER A 100 -20.80 -0.15 3.65
C SER A 100 -20.68 1.39 3.56
N GLN A 101 -20.56 2.08 4.69
CA GLN A 101 -20.32 3.52 4.73
C GLN A 101 -18.92 3.89 4.27
N VAL A 102 -17.89 3.16 4.70
CA VAL A 102 -16.50 3.34 4.19
C VAL A 102 -16.46 3.23 2.68
N LYS A 103 -17.14 2.21 2.11
CA LYS A 103 -17.27 2.01 0.67
C LYS A 103 -17.89 3.22 -0.02
N ARG A 104 -18.98 3.77 0.53
CA ARG A 104 -19.63 4.99 -0.01
C ARG A 104 -18.73 6.22 0.08
N ASN A 105 -17.98 6.37 1.17
CA ASN A 105 -17.06 7.49 1.40
C ASN A 105 -15.84 7.48 0.46
N LEU A 106 -15.68 6.43 -0.36
CA LEU A 106 -14.61 6.29 -1.36
C LEU A 106 -15.09 6.36 -2.80
N LEU A 107 -16.40 6.48 -3.04
CA LEU A 107 -16.93 6.50 -4.39
C LEU A 107 -16.46 7.74 -5.15
N ILE A 108 -16.12 7.53 -6.40
CA ILE A 108 -15.86 8.57 -7.40
C ILE A 108 -17.08 8.62 -8.31
N ASP A 109 -17.69 9.80 -8.43
CA ASP A 109 -18.77 10.03 -9.37
C ASP A 109 -18.21 10.30 -10.78
N TYR A 110 -18.64 9.50 -11.75
CA TYR A 110 -18.35 9.67 -13.17
C TYR A 110 -19.56 10.20 -13.95
N GLY A 111 -20.58 10.73 -13.27
CA GLY A 111 -21.78 11.29 -13.88
C GLY A 111 -22.65 10.20 -14.50
N GLU A 112 -22.91 10.29 -15.80
CA GLU A 112 -23.74 9.31 -16.52
C GLU A 112 -23.18 7.88 -16.49
N PHE A 113 -21.88 7.72 -16.23
CA PHE A 113 -21.23 6.41 -16.11
C PHE A 113 -21.31 5.82 -14.70
N GLY A 114 -22.03 6.49 -13.79
CA GLY A 114 -22.25 6.05 -12.41
C GLY A 114 -21.05 6.28 -11.48
N SER A 115 -21.07 5.62 -10.33
CA SER A 115 -20.02 5.76 -9.32
C SER A 115 -19.15 4.50 -9.24
N HIS A 116 -17.84 4.71 -9.20
CA HIS A 116 -16.84 3.64 -9.15
C HIS A 116 -15.91 3.82 -7.96
N LEU A 117 -15.37 2.72 -7.44
CA LEU A 117 -14.32 2.77 -6.43
C LEU A 117 -12.95 2.97 -7.08
N PRO A 118 -12.01 3.66 -6.42
CA PRO A 118 -10.63 3.70 -6.85
C PRO A 118 -9.97 2.33 -6.64
N ASP A 119 -9.05 1.97 -7.55
CA ASP A 119 -8.18 0.80 -7.40
C ASP A 119 -7.07 1.09 -6.38
N VAL A 120 -7.33 0.73 -5.13
CA VAL A 120 -6.43 0.93 -3.98
C VAL A 120 -6.29 -0.38 -3.21
N ASP A 121 -5.10 -0.62 -2.66
CA ASP A 121 -4.79 -1.91 -2.04
C ASP A 121 -5.21 -1.91 -0.55
N ILE A 122 -4.94 -0.82 0.17
CA ILE A 122 -5.16 -0.71 1.62
C ILE A 122 -5.90 0.60 1.93
N ILE A 123 -6.94 0.52 2.76
CA ILE A 123 -7.74 1.67 3.19
C ILE A 123 -7.61 1.82 4.70
N ILE A 124 -7.27 3.03 5.17
CA ILE A 124 -7.19 3.39 6.58
C ILE A 124 -8.32 4.37 6.89
N TYR A 125 -9.15 4.04 7.89
CA TYR A 125 -10.34 4.83 8.22
C TYR A 125 -10.58 4.93 9.72
N SER A 126 -11.37 5.93 10.12
CA SER A 126 -11.87 6.09 11.49
C SER A 126 -13.12 5.23 11.67
N PRO A 127 -13.14 4.24 12.58
CA PRO A 127 -14.29 3.37 12.78
C PRO A 127 -15.50 4.09 13.37
N GLU A 128 -15.28 5.14 14.16
CA GLU A 128 -16.37 5.91 14.79
C GLU A 128 -17.22 6.67 13.77
N THR A 129 -16.57 7.20 12.74
CA THR A 129 -17.22 8.06 11.73
C THR A 129 -17.30 7.41 10.35
N SER A 130 -16.68 6.24 10.17
CA SER A 130 -16.43 5.61 8.86
C SER A 130 -15.68 6.51 7.87
N LYS A 131 -15.07 7.61 8.33
CA LYS A 131 -14.34 8.56 7.49
C LYS A 131 -13.02 7.96 7.05
N VAL A 132 -12.77 7.97 5.75
CA VAL A 132 -11.49 7.50 5.20
C VAL A 132 -10.41 8.55 5.44
N ILE A 133 -9.29 8.11 5.97
CA ILE A 133 -8.16 8.98 6.33
C ILE A 133 -7.14 8.96 5.20
N ALA A 134 -6.74 7.76 4.80
CA ALA A 134 -5.77 7.53 3.76
C ALA A 134 -6.06 6.23 3.00
N VAL A 135 -5.61 6.18 1.76
CA VAL A 135 -5.55 4.97 0.93
C VAL A 135 -4.11 4.78 0.48
N LEU A 136 -3.67 3.52 0.44
CA LEU A 136 -2.33 3.14 0.04
C LEU A 136 -2.43 2.21 -1.17
N SER A 137 -1.68 2.54 -2.22
CA SER A 137 -1.30 1.57 -3.23
C SER A 137 0.08 1.03 -2.89
N SER A 138 0.32 -0.24 -3.17
CA SER A 138 1.62 -0.87 -2.99
C SER A 138 2.05 -1.62 -4.23
N LYS A 139 3.31 -1.44 -4.64
CA LYS A 139 3.93 -2.24 -5.69
C LYS A 139 5.39 -2.43 -5.38
N VAL A 140 5.93 -3.57 -5.80
CA VAL A 140 7.35 -3.90 -5.65
C VAL A 140 8.25 -2.94 -6.44
N THR A 141 7.82 -2.60 -7.65
CA THR A 141 8.49 -1.69 -8.58
C THR A 141 7.48 -0.67 -9.07
N LEU A 142 7.90 0.57 -9.30
CA LEU A 142 6.99 1.62 -9.76
C LEU A 142 6.71 1.47 -11.25
N ARG A 143 7.78 1.49 -12.06
CA ARG A 143 7.71 1.71 -13.50
C ARG A 143 6.69 2.83 -13.85
N GLU A 144 5.90 2.66 -14.90
CA GLU A 144 4.80 3.56 -15.27
C GLU A 144 3.57 3.46 -14.36
N ARG A 145 3.46 2.42 -13.53
CA ARG A 145 2.25 2.10 -12.76
C ARG A 145 1.91 3.11 -11.68
N ILE A 146 2.87 3.91 -11.24
CA ILE A 146 2.62 5.01 -10.30
C ILE A 146 1.61 6.04 -10.83
N ALA A 147 1.46 6.15 -12.16
CA ALA A 147 0.46 7.00 -12.79
C ALA A 147 -0.98 6.64 -12.36
N GLN A 148 -1.26 5.37 -12.05
CA GLN A 148 -2.58 4.95 -11.55
C GLN A 148 -2.86 5.54 -10.16
N THR A 149 -1.89 5.48 -9.25
CA THR A 149 -2.00 6.10 -7.92
C THR A 149 -2.18 7.62 -8.03
N GLY A 150 -1.43 8.28 -8.92
CA GLY A 150 -1.59 9.71 -9.19
C GLY A 150 -2.99 10.04 -9.74
N TYR A 151 -3.51 9.23 -10.66
CA TYR A 151 -4.87 9.39 -11.19
C TYR A 151 -5.93 9.34 -10.08
N TRP A 152 -5.84 8.36 -9.16
CA TRP A 152 -6.79 8.25 -8.06
C TRP A 152 -6.74 9.41 -7.08
N LYS A 153 -5.53 9.92 -6.79
CA LYS A 153 -5.37 11.14 -6.01
C LYS A 153 -6.09 12.31 -6.67
N ILE A 154 -5.89 12.51 -7.97
CA ILE A 154 -6.54 13.62 -8.71
C ILE A 154 -8.06 13.47 -8.65
N LYS A 155 -8.59 12.26 -8.83
CA LYS A 155 -10.03 11.98 -8.75
C LYS A 155 -10.60 12.27 -7.35
N LEU A 156 -9.98 11.73 -6.30
CA LEU A 156 -10.39 11.99 -4.91
C LEU A 156 -10.27 13.49 -4.56
N SER A 157 -9.24 14.17 -5.06
CA SER A 157 -9.04 15.61 -4.80
C SER A 157 -10.07 16.50 -5.50
N SER A 158 -10.70 16.02 -6.56
CA SER A 158 -11.65 16.82 -7.36
C SER A 158 -13.02 17.00 -6.72
N ASP A 159 -13.37 16.17 -5.72
CA ASP A 159 -14.65 16.21 -5.03
C ASP A 159 -14.49 16.73 -3.59
N GLN A 160 -15.35 17.65 -3.17
CA GLN A 160 -15.33 18.22 -1.81
C GLN A 160 -15.50 17.16 -0.71
N ALA A 161 -16.27 16.11 -0.99
CA ALA A 161 -16.52 15.03 -0.05
C ALA A 161 -15.29 14.15 0.16
N THR A 162 -14.43 13.97 -0.86
CA THR A 162 -13.30 13.02 -0.82
C THR A 162 -11.92 13.68 -0.85
N LYS A 163 -11.81 14.99 -1.13
CA LYS A 163 -10.52 15.72 -1.24
C LYS A 163 -9.62 15.68 -0.01
N HIS A 164 -10.16 15.29 1.13
CA HIS A 164 -9.44 15.15 2.38
C HIS A 164 -8.67 13.82 2.49
N ILE A 165 -9.02 12.82 1.67
CA ILE A 165 -8.43 11.49 1.67
C ILE A 165 -7.02 11.57 1.11
N LYS A 166 -6.04 11.09 1.88
CA LYS A 166 -4.64 11.06 1.46
C LYS A 166 -4.33 9.82 0.63
N VAL A 167 -3.64 9.99 -0.48
CA VAL A 167 -3.27 8.90 -1.40
C VAL A 167 -1.76 8.69 -1.37
N TYR A 168 -1.35 7.58 -0.76
CA TYR A 168 0.05 7.23 -0.58
C TYR A 168 0.46 6.02 -1.42
N PHE A 169 1.76 5.93 -1.68
CA PHE A 169 2.36 4.79 -2.36
C PHE A 169 3.42 4.11 -1.49
N VAL A 170 3.33 2.81 -1.28
CA VAL A 170 4.32 2.06 -0.46
C VAL A 170 5.07 1.07 -1.33
N THR A 171 6.41 1.08 -1.25
CA THR A 171 7.22 0.30 -2.18
C THR A 171 8.60 -0.03 -1.65
N PRO A 172 9.14 -1.23 -1.93
CA PRO A 172 10.58 -1.51 -1.79
C PRO A 172 11.46 -0.79 -2.83
N ASP A 173 10.88 -0.15 -3.85
CA ASP A 173 11.57 0.58 -4.94
C ASP A 173 12.67 -0.27 -5.62
N GLU A 174 12.38 -1.54 -5.96
CA GLU A 174 13.40 -2.45 -6.51
C GLU A 174 13.97 -2.01 -7.88
N ASP A 175 13.35 -1.04 -8.56
CA ASP A 175 13.84 -0.43 -9.80
C ASP A 175 14.55 0.93 -9.59
N GLY A 176 14.72 1.34 -8.32
CA GLY A 176 15.39 2.57 -7.92
C GLY A 176 14.75 3.81 -8.54
N THR A 177 13.44 3.79 -8.72
CA THR A 177 12.70 4.90 -9.33
C THR A 177 12.70 6.12 -8.43
N LEU A 178 12.66 5.91 -7.11
CA LEU A 178 12.59 6.94 -6.09
C LEU A 178 13.94 7.30 -5.49
N THR A 179 15.03 6.65 -5.87
CA THR A 179 16.35 6.85 -5.24
C THR A 179 16.91 8.26 -5.39
N ILE A 180 16.82 8.86 -6.59
CA ILE A 180 17.42 10.18 -6.91
C ILE A 180 16.31 11.19 -7.20
N LYS A 181 16.42 12.39 -6.63
CA LYS A 181 15.49 13.50 -6.83
C LYS A 181 15.89 14.37 -8.01
N THR A 182 17.18 14.56 -8.30
CA THR A 182 17.63 15.41 -9.42
C THR A 182 18.82 14.81 -10.18
N PRO A 183 18.68 14.51 -11.49
CA PRO A 183 17.45 14.61 -12.28
C PRO A 183 16.42 13.54 -11.86
N ALA A 184 15.16 13.93 -11.72
CA ALA A 184 14.09 13.01 -11.35
C ALA A 184 13.76 12.06 -12.50
N LYS A 185 13.65 10.75 -12.20
CA LYS A 185 12.93 9.81 -13.08
C LYS A 185 11.46 10.21 -13.15
N LYS A 186 10.77 9.91 -14.27
CA LYS A 186 9.35 10.21 -14.45
C LYS A 186 8.48 9.73 -13.28
N GLY A 187 8.73 8.52 -12.77
CA GLY A 187 7.97 7.99 -11.64
C GLY A 187 8.17 8.79 -10.35
N ARG A 188 9.39 9.26 -10.06
CA ARG A 188 9.67 10.17 -8.94
C ARG A 188 8.91 11.48 -9.11
N ALA A 189 8.93 12.08 -10.31
CA ALA A 189 8.19 13.31 -10.58
C ALA A 189 6.68 13.16 -10.34
N ILE A 190 6.08 12.04 -10.75
CA ILE A 190 4.65 11.76 -10.49
C ILE A 190 4.36 11.67 -8.99
N VAL A 191 5.22 11.03 -8.19
CA VAL A 191 5.02 11.00 -6.72
C VAL A 191 5.08 12.42 -6.14
N GLU A 192 6.07 13.20 -6.56
CA GLU A 192 6.27 14.56 -6.05
C GLU A 192 5.13 15.52 -6.44
N VAL A 193 4.49 15.32 -7.60
CA VAL A 193 3.48 16.26 -8.10
C VAL A 193 2.06 15.74 -7.85
N ASP A 194 1.81 14.47 -8.16
CA ASP A 194 0.46 13.92 -8.34
C ASP A 194 0.00 13.00 -7.20
N THR A 195 0.81 12.74 -6.17
CA THR A 195 0.37 11.99 -4.97
C THR A 195 0.49 12.83 -3.69
N ASP A 196 -0.01 12.29 -2.56
CA ASP A 196 0.26 12.87 -1.22
C ASP A 196 1.59 12.37 -0.64
N GLY A 197 2.20 11.35 -1.25
CA GLY A 197 3.54 10.89 -0.93
C GLY A 197 3.77 9.40 -1.20
N SER A 198 4.98 8.96 -0.89
CA SER A 198 5.43 7.59 -0.96
C SER A 198 6.39 7.25 0.15
N TYR A 199 6.32 6.00 0.61
CA TYR A 199 7.13 5.45 1.68
C TYR A 199 7.92 4.24 1.19
N VAL A 200 9.25 4.28 1.39
CA VAL A 200 10.18 3.30 0.83
C VAL A 200 10.61 2.27 1.88
N LEU A 201 10.46 0.99 1.52
CA LEU A 201 10.74 -0.22 2.30
C LEU A 201 12.09 -0.85 1.89
N SER A 202 13.15 -0.05 1.87
CA SER A 202 14.46 -0.46 1.34
C SER A 202 15.59 -0.07 2.26
N GLU A 203 16.69 -0.83 2.23
CA GLU A 203 17.98 -0.42 2.81
C GLU A 203 18.68 0.65 1.97
N THR A 204 18.32 0.75 0.69
CA THR A 204 18.90 1.75 -0.22
C THR A 204 18.48 3.14 0.25
N LYS A 205 19.48 3.97 0.56
CA LYS A 205 19.23 5.38 0.87
C LYS A 205 18.64 6.08 -0.35
N ILE A 206 17.56 6.82 -0.12
CA ILE A 206 16.92 7.66 -1.14
C ILE A 206 17.14 9.13 -0.79
N GLU A 207 17.14 9.99 -1.80
CA GLU A 207 17.04 11.43 -1.60
C GLU A 207 15.62 11.79 -1.13
N GLU A 208 15.42 11.94 0.17
CA GLU A 208 14.10 12.22 0.73
C GLU A 208 13.56 13.62 0.35
N SER A 209 12.24 13.75 0.37
CA SER A 209 11.50 15.00 0.25
C SER A 209 10.30 14.99 1.19
N GLU A 210 9.47 16.04 1.14
CA GLU A 210 8.19 16.05 1.86
C GLU A 210 7.24 14.92 1.42
N LYS A 211 7.38 14.45 0.17
CA LYS A 211 6.52 13.42 -0.42
C LYS A 211 7.22 12.09 -0.64
N VAL A 212 8.54 12.00 -0.60
CA VAL A 212 9.23 10.71 -0.73
C VAL A 212 10.09 10.49 0.48
N LYS A 213 9.71 9.51 1.29
CA LYS A 213 10.27 9.26 2.61
C LYS A 213 10.60 7.78 2.77
N MET A 214 11.52 7.48 3.66
CA MET A 214 11.68 6.15 4.23
C MET A 214 10.46 5.80 5.09
N PHE A 215 10.13 4.51 5.16
CA PHE A 215 8.87 4.03 5.74
C PHE A 215 8.73 4.24 7.26
N ASP A 216 9.82 4.44 7.99
CA ASP A 216 9.84 4.83 9.41
C ASP A 216 9.04 6.11 9.70
N LYS A 217 8.86 6.98 8.70
CA LYS A 217 8.11 8.23 8.85
C LYS A 217 6.59 8.06 8.73
N PHE A 218 6.12 6.92 8.22
CA PHE A 218 4.70 6.74 7.85
C PHE A 218 3.73 6.92 9.02
N ILE A 219 4.00 6.26 10.16
CA ILE A 219 3.11 6.31 11.32
C ILE A 219 3.08 7.72 11.93
N GLU A 220 4.21 8.43 11.94
CA GLU A 220 4.28 9.79 12.46
C GLU A 220 3.53 10.77 11.56
N ASP A 221 3.70 10.67 10.24
CA ASP A 221 2.93 11.46 9.28
C ASP A 221 1.41 11.17 9.40
N LEU A 222 1.03 9.92 9.67
CA LEU A 222 -0.36 9.56 9.92
C LEU A 222 -0.90 10.18 11.22
N LYS A 223 -0.12 10.24 12.31
CA LYS A 223 -0.51 10.94 13.55
C LYS A 223 -0.74 12.42 13.32
N VAL A 224 0.19 13.09 12.62
CA VAL A 224 0.07 14.51 12.28
C VAL A 224 -1.20 14.76 11.48
N LEU A 225 -1.53 13.88 10.54
CA LEU A 225 -2.76 13.98 9.73
C LEU A 225 -4.04 13.88 10.58
N ILE A 226 -4.05 13.06 11.63
CA ILE A 226 -5.21 12.92 12.52
C ILE A 226 -5.32 14.15 13.43
N ASN A 227 -4.21 14.57 14.05
CA ASN A 227 -4.18 15.69 15.00
C ASN A 227 -4.40 17.05 14.34
N GLY A 228 -3.91 17.23 13.12
CA GLY A 228 -4.12 18.46 12.33
C GLY A 228 -5.58 18.65 11.87
N ARG A 229 -6.44 17.64 12.02
CA ARG A 229 -7.89 17.72 11.74
C ARG A 229 -8.72 18.08 12.98
N SER A 230 -8.11 18.18 14.16
CA SER A 230 -8.77 18.55 15.43
C SER A 230 -8.73 20.06 15.72
N LYS A 231 -8.46 20.89 14.71
CA LYS A 231 -8.53 22.36 14.80
C LYS A 231 -9.60 22.90 13.85
#